data_AF-A0A1I0V215-F1
#
_entry.id   AF-A0A1I0V215-F1
#
_cell.length_a   1.000
_cell.length_b   1.000
_cell.length_c   1.000
_cell.angle_alpha   90.00
_cell.angle_beta   90.00
_cell.angle_gamma   90.00
#
_symmetry.space_group_name_H-M   'P 1'
#
loop_
_entity.id
_entity.type
_entity.pdbx_description
1 polymer ?
#
loop_
_entity_poly.entity_id
_entity_poly.type
_entity_poly.pdbx_seq_one_letter_code
_entity_poly.pdbx_strand_id
1 'polypeptide(L)'
;MDFISKMERKFGRFAIPNLTAWLIGVYAVGYLIYYLANPLLYYLYLEPYMIFHYGQVWRLVTWIFTPPSASNIFVVLIMMLFYYSIGTNLENTWGAFRYNLYLIGGMLFTLIGAIVMYFALGQPVLLGGYFSTYYINTSIFLAFAVLYPNMQVLLYFIIPIKIKWLAYLYGAYLIYDIITANIVGKVAIVVSMLNFLIFFLLVLKRKKSGIYGNYKSYNSQRARRDFKRDFNKRFNEGSFGGNTGSFNRGRQQVTKHKCAICGRTENDGDELEFRFCSKCNGNYEYCQDHLFTHVHRK
;
A
#
# COMPACT_ATOMS: atom_id res chain seq x y z
N MET A 1 -14.60 -5.94 -20.75
CA MET A 1 -13.34 -5.71 -20.03
C MET A 1 -13.28 -4.25 -19.62
N ASP A 2 -13.02 -3.98 -18.35
CA ASP A 2 -12.92 -2.63 -17.78
C ASP A 2 -11.83 -1.82 -18.52
N PHE A 3 -12.09 -0.54 -18.81
CA PHE A 3 -11.17 0.35 -19.52
C PHE A 3 -9.83 0.45 -18.78
N ILE A 4 -9.89 0.50 -17.46
CA ILE A 4 -8.71 0.54 -16.57
C ILE A 4 -7.85 -0.71 -16.75
N SER A 5 -8.44 -1.91 -16.84
CA SER A 5 -7.69 -3.15 -17.07
C SER A 5 -6.97 -3.17 -18.42
N LYS A 6 -7.55 -2.56 -19.46
CA LYS A 6 -6.89 -2.43 -20.77
C LYS A 6 -5.70 -1.48 -20.68
N MET A 7 -5.85 -0.34 -19.99
CA MET A 7 -4.76 0.60 -19.76
C MET A 7 -3.64 -0.01 -18.93
N GLU A 8 -3.98 -0.73 -17.85
CA GLU A 8 -3.03 -1.42 -16.97
C GLU A 8 -2.19 -2.44 -17.77
N ARG A 9 -2.81 -3.18 -18.69
CA ARG A 9 -2.08 -4.13 -19.55
C ARG A 9 -1.10 -3.43 -20.51
N LYS A 10 -1.43 -2.23 -21.01
CA LYS A 10 -0.61 -1.51 -22.00
C LYS A 10 0.48 -0.65 -21.35
N PHE A 11 0.14 0.02 -20.24
CA PHE A 11 0.96 1.04 -19.60
C PHE A 11 1.46 0.66 -18.22
N GLY A 12 1.11 -0.52 -17.68
CA GLY A 12 1.49 -0.97 -16.35
C GLY A 12 3.01 -0.97 -16.11
N ARG A 13 3.82 -1.18 -17.16
CA ARG A 13 5.29 -1.12 -17.09
C ARG A 13 5.87 0.27 -16.76
N PHE A 14 5.08 1.33 -16.95
CA PHE A 14 5.48 2.71 -16.65
C PHE A 14 5.03 3.17 -15.27
N ALA A 15 4.37 2.30 -14.49
CA ALA A 15 3.97 2.64 -13.13
C ALA A 15 5.21 2.82 -12.26
N ILE A 16 5.30 3.96 -11.58
CA ILE A 16 6.39 4.25 -10.65
C ILE A 16 6.06 3.55 -9.33
N PRO A 17 6.87 2.58 -8.87
CA PRO A 17 6.66 1.95 -7.57
C PRO A 17 7.01 2.93 -6.44
N ASN A 18 6.34 2.79 -5.30
CA ASN A 18 6.53 3.63 -4.11
C ASN A 18 6.30 5.12 -4.40
N LEU A 19 5.26 5.44 -5.16
CA LEU A 19 4.99 6.81 -5.60
C LEU A 19 4.77 7.77 -4.41
N THR A 20 4.20 7.28 -3.31
CA THR A 20 4.04 8.08 -2.08
C THR A 20 5.38 8.51 -1.50
N ALA A 21 6.42 7.67 -1.57
CA ALA A 21 7.76 7.99 -1.06
C ALA A 21 8.36 9.17 -1.83
N TRP A 22 8.25 9.14 -3.17
CA TRP A 22 8.68 10.23 -4.04
C TRP A 22 7.94 11.53 -3.73
N LEU A 23 6.61 11.46 -3.56
CA LEU A 23 5.80 12.62 -3.20
C LEU A 23 6.24 13.23 -1.86
N ILE A 24 6.55 12.41 -0.87
CA ILE A 24 7.03 12.87 0.43
C ILE A 24 8.44 13.45 0.33
N GLY A 25 9.32 12.88 -0.49
CA GLY A 25 10.63 13.47 -0.79
C GLY A 25 10.50 14.86 -1.39
N VAL A 26 9.57 15.04 -2.33
CA VAL A 26 9.25 16.35 -2.92
C VAL A 26 8.72 17.32 -1.86
N TYR A 27 7.83 16.87 -0.96
CA TYR A 27 7.39 17.70 0.16
C TYR A 27 8.52 18.06 1.12
N ALA A 28 9.44 17.13 1.43
CA ALA A 28 10.59 17.41 2.29
C ALA A 28 11.45 18.54 1.71
N VAL A 29 11.72 18.51 0.40
CA VAL A 29 12.38 19.63 -0.31
C VAL A 29 11.54 20.91 -0.22
N GLY A 30 10.22 20.81 -0.42
CA GLY A 30 9.28 21.91 -0.25
C GLY A 30 9.34 22.59 1.12
N TYR A 31 9.36 21.81 2.20
CA TYR A 31 9.49 22.32 3.56
C TYR A 31 10.89 22.91 3.81
N LEU A 32 11.97 22.33 3.27
CA LEU A 32 13.30 22.94 3.34
C LEU A 32 13.30 24.33 2.69
N ILE A 33 12.69 24.48 1.51
CA ILE A 33 12.53 25.78 0.86
C ILE A 33 11.65 26.70 1.71
N TYR A 34 10.55 26.20 2.29
CA TYR A 34 9.68 26.98 3.18
C TYR A 34 10.44 27.61 4.35
N TYR A 35 11.31 26.84 5.02
CA TYR A 35 12.04 27.30 6.21
C TYR A 35 13.31 28.10 5.88
N LEU A 36 14.01 27.78 4.77
CA LEU A 36 15.29 28.42 4.43
C LEU A 36 15.16 29.59 3.45
N ALA A 37 14.17 29.54 2.56
CA ALA A 37 14.02 30.45 1.43
C ALA A 37 12.53 30.69 1.12
N ASN A 38 11.76 31.12 2.11
CA ASN A 38 10.30 31.30 2.00
C ASN A 38 9.84 32.06 0.73
N PRO A 39 10.49 33.16 0.30
CA PRO A 39 10.10 33.88 -0.92
C PRO A 39 10.16 33.02 -2.19
N LEU A 40 11.03 31.99 -2.24
CA LEU A 40 11.15 31.11 -3.38
C LEU A 40 9.88 30.27 -3.61
N LEU A 41 9.08 30.01 -2.56
CA LEU A 41 7.81 29.28 -2.73
C LEU A 41 6.82 29.98 -3.63
N TYR A 42 6.84 31.32 -3.66
CA TYR A 42 5.97 32.08 -4.55
C TYR A 42 6.25 31.78 -6.02
N TYR A 43 7.47 31.38 -6.36
CA TYR A 43 7.84 30.93 -7.71
C TYR A 43 7.42 29.49 -8.03
N LEU A 44 7.04 28.72 -7.01
CA LEU A 44 6.64 27.33 -7.14
C LEU A 44 5.12 27.17 -7.26
N TYR A 45 4.32 28.11 -6.75
CA TYR A 45 2.86 28.05 -6.83
C TYR A 45 2.33 27.91 -8.25
N LEU A 46 1.22 27.17 -8.38
CA LEU A 46 0.52 27.01 -9.64
C LEU A 46 -0.21 28.32 -9.98
N GLU A 47 0.46 29.18 -10.74
CA GLU A 47 -0.05 30.49 -11.10
C GLU A 47 -0.17 30.63 -12.62
N PRO A 48 -1.33 30.32 -13.22
CA PRO A 48 -1.55 30.40 -14.66
C PRO A 48 -1.23 31.78 -15.25
N TYR A 49 -1.52 32.86 -14.52
CA TYR A 49 -1.19 34.22 -14.95
C TYR A 49 0.31 34.37 -15.23
N MET A 50 1.17 33.86 -14.34
CA MET A 50 2.63 33.90 -14.49
C MET A 50 3.13 32.98 -15.61
N ILE A 51 2.43 31.88 -15.88
CA ILE A 51 2.75 30.96 -16.96
C ILE A 51 2.52 31.63 -18.32
N PHE A 52 1.34 32.22 -18.53
CA PHE A 52 0.94 32.74 -19.84
C PHE A 52 1.46 34.15 -20.16
N HIS A 53 1.65 35.02 -19.15
CA HIS A 53 2.14 36.38 -19.40
C HIS A 53 3.66 36.53 -19.28
N TYR A 54 4.31 35.73 -18.43
CA TYR A 54 5.74 35.85 -18.13
C TYR A 54 6.54 34.60 -18.49
N GLY A 55 5.90 33.58 -19.10
CA GLY A 55 6.58 32.38 -19.58
C GLY A 55 7.10 31.45 -18.48
N GLN A 56 6.57 31.52 -17.26
CA GLN A 56 7.04 30.72 -16.11
C GLN A 56 6.54 29.26 -16.15
N VAL A 57 6.88 28.52 -17.20
CA VAL A 57 6.35 27.17 -17.51
C VAL A 57 6.66 26.11 -16.46
N TRP A 58 7.70 26.30 -15.64
CA TRP A 58 8.05 25.38 -14.55
C TRP A 58 6.92 25.25 -13.52
N ARG A 59 6.07 26.28 -13.37
CA ARG A 59 4.91 26.29 -12.47
C ARG A 59 3.88 25.21 -12.75
N LEU A 60 3.89 24.59 -13.93
CA LEU A 60 3.06 23.43 -14.27
C LEU A 60 3.42 22.18 -13.45
N VAL A 61 4.64 22.12 -12.92
CA VAL A 61 5.18 20.97 -12.17
C VAL A 61 5.62 21.35 -10.76
N THR A 62 6.25 22.52 -10.60
CA THR A 62 6.87 22.92 -9.32
C THR A 62 5.87 23.08 -8.17
N TRP A 63 4.59 23.27 -8.46
CA TRP A 63 3.55 23.39 -7.44
C TRP A 63 3.40 22.13 -6.58
N ILE A 64 3.88 20.97 -7.05
CA ILE A 64 3.91 19.73 -6.26
C ILE A 64 4.86 19.88 -5.04
N PHE A 65 5.86 20.76 -5.12
CA PHE A 65 6.77 21.06 -4.02
C PHE A 65 6.13 21.93 -2.94
N THR A 66 4.92 22.45 -3.15
CA THR A 66 4.29 23.31 -2.14
C THR A 66 3.78 22.42 -1.00
N PRO A 67 4.27 22.61 0.24
CA PRO A 67 3.86 21.79 1.35
C PRO A 67 2.36 22.01 1.68
N PRO A 68 1.60 20.96 2.03
CA PRO A 68 0.15 21.05 2.22
C PRO A 68 -0.28 21.83 3.47
N SER A 69 0.58 21.96 4.48
CA SER A 69 0.30 22.78 5.67
C SER A 69 1.59 23.30 6.30
N ALA A 70 1.58 24.54 6.79
CA ALA A 70 2.70 25.09 7.56
C ALA A 70 2.39 24.91 9.05
N SER A 71 2.98 23.90 9.67
CA SER A 71 2.91 23.66 11.12
C SER A 71 4.32 23.53 11.70
N ASN A 72 4.43 23.22 13.01
CA ASN A 72 5.72 22.92 13.62
C ASN A 72 6.37 21.71 12.93
N ILE A 73 7.70 21.73 12.79
CA ILE A 73 8.49 20.65 12.16
C ILE A 73 8.14 19.27 12.72
N PHE A 74 7.85 19.14 14.02
CA PHE A 74 7.45 17.88 14.63
C PHE A 74 6.15 17.34 14.06
N VAL A 75 5.13 18.19 13.91
CA VAL A 75 3.83 17.83 13.34
C VAL A 75 3.97 17.50 11.86
N VAL A 76 4.78 18.27 11.13
CA VAL A 76 5.09 18.01 9.72
C VAL A 76 5.67 16.62 9.53
N LEU A 77 6.66 16.22 10.34
CA LEU A 77 7.28 14.90 10.28
C LEU A 77 6.27 13.78 10.58
N ILE A 78 5.45 13.94 11.62
CA ILE A 78 4.39 12.97 11.93
C ILE A 78 3.42 12.84 10.76
N MET A 79 3.00 13.96 10.17
CA MET A 79 2.09 13.96 9.03
C MET A 79 2.71 13.29 7.80
N MET A 80 3.99 13.55 7.51
CA MET A 80 4.68 12.86 6.42
C MET A 80 4.72 11.35 6.63
N LEU A 81 5.07 10.88 7.84
CA LEU A 81 5.06 9.45 8.17
C LEU A 81 3.65 8.86 8.06
N PHE A 82 2.64 9.60 8.50
CA PHE A 82 1.25 9.21 8.37
C PHE A 82 0.84 9.06 6.90
N TYR A 83 1.10 10.07 6.06
CA TYR A 83 0.84 10.04 4.63
C TYR A 83 1.61 8.93 3.92
N TYR A 84 2.85 8.66 4.32
CA TYR A 84 3.65 7.56 3.79
C TYR A 84 2.98 6.23 4.06
N SER A 85 2.56 6.00 5.31
CA SER A 85 1.90 4.78 5.73
C SER A 85 0.60 4.56 4.97
N ILE A 86 -0.30 5.54 4.92
CA ILE A 86 -1.58 5.37 4.24
C ILE A 86 -1.42 5.23 2.72
N GLY A 87 -0.50 5.98 2.11
CA GLY A 87 -0.23 5.90 0.67
C GLY A 87 0.38 4.56 0.26
N THR A 88 1.34 4.05 1.02
CA THR A 88 1.93 2.72 0.78
C THR A 88 0.89 1.61 0.93
N ASN A 89 0.01 1.70 1.94
CA ASN A 89 -1.08 0.73 2.09
C ASN A 89 -2.08 0.78 0.91
N LEU A 90 -2.39 1.98 0.41
CA LEU A 90 -3.23 2.14 -0.79
C LEU A 90 -2.57 1.55 -2.03
N GLU A 91 -1.28 1.84 -2.25
CA GLU A 91 -0.51 1.33 -3.39
C GLU A 91 -0.46 -0.20 -3.38
N ASN A 92 -0.20 -0.80 -2.21
CA ASN A 92 -0.18 -2.26 -2.04
C ASN A 92 -1.55 -2.91 -2.32
N THR A 93 -2.64 -2.18 -2.07
CA THR A 93 -4.01 -2.70 -2.22
C THR A 93 -4.52 -2.59 -3.64
N TRP A 94 -4.16 -1.51 -4.34
CA TRP A 94 -4.61 -1.24 -5.71
C TRP A 94 -3.64 -1.75 -6.76
N GLY A 95 -2.37 -1.92 -6.41
CA GLY A 95 -1.26 -2.08 -7.33
C GLY A 95 -0.71 -0.74 -7.82
N ALA A 96 0.59 -0.70 -8.11
CA ALA A 96 1.32 0.51 -8.48
C ALA A 96 0.64 1.31 -9.61
N PHE A 97 0.20 0.64 -10.68
CA PHE A 97 -0.41 1.33 -11.84
C PHE A 97 -1.68 2.12 -11.47
N ARG A 98 -2.59 1.51 -10.70
CA ARG A 98 -3.86 2.15 -10.34
C ARG A 98 -3.65 3.29 -9.34
N TYR A 99 -2.69 3.12 -8.44
CA TYR A 99 -2.29 4.19 -7.52
C TYR A 99 -1.63 5.37 -8.24
N ASN A 100 -0.77 5.10 -9.24
CA ASN A 100 -0.21 6.12 -10.13
C ASN A 100 -1.31 6.85 -10.88
N LEU A 101 -2.24 6.12 -11.51
CA LEU A 101 -3.37 6.72 -12.23
C LEU A 101 -4.21 7.60 -11.31
N TYR A 102 -4.43 7.18 -10.07
CA TYR A 102 -5.14 7.96 -9.07
C TYR A 102 -4.38 9.24 -8.72
N LEU A 103 -3.12 9.18 -8.25
CA LEU A 103 -2.40 10.37 -7.84
C LEU A 103 -2.14 11.35 -8.98
N ILE A 104 -1.62 10.85 -10.11
CA ILE A 104 -1.31 11.67 -11.28
C ILE A 104 -2.61 12.22 -11.88
N GLY A 105 -3.69 11.43 -11.92
CA GLY A 105 -5.00 11.89 -12.35
C GLY A 105 -5.52 13.04 -11.48
N GLY A 106 -5.39 12.94 -10.16
CA GLY A 106 -5.71 14.03 -9.22
C GLY A 106 -4.91 15.30 -9.50
N MET A 107 -3.59 15.17 -9.65
CA MET A 107 -2.71 16.30 -9.99
C MET A 107 -3.08 16.94 -11.34
N LEU A 108 -3.38 16.13 -12.34
CA LEU A 108 -3.80 16.61 -13.66
C LEU A 108 -5.15 17.33 -13.61
N PHE A 109 -6.13 16.83 -12.85
CA PHE A 109 -7.39 17.55 -12.69
C PHE A 109 -7.19 18.88 -11.99
N THR A 110 -6.41 18.95 -10.91
CA THR A 110 -6.05 20.21 -10.25
C THR A 110 -5.37 21.19 -11.22
N LEU A 111 -4.40 20.70 -12.01
CA LEU A 111 -3.70 21.50 -13.02
C LEU A 111 -4.64 22.06 -14.08
N ILE A 112 -5.45 21.19 -14.69
CA ILE A 112 -6.44 21.58 -15.71
C ILE A 112 -7.47 22.54 -15.11
N GLY A 113 -7.91 22.28 -13.88
CA GLY A 113 -8.83 23.14 -13.13
C GLY A 113 -8.30 24.56 -12.97
N ALA A 114 -7.04 24.72 -12.59
CA ALA A 114 -6.42 26.03 -12.46
C ALA A 114 -6.37 26.78 -13.79
N ILE A 115 -5.97 26.11 -14.87
CA ILE A 115 -5.87 26.70 -16.21
C ILE A 115 -7.25 27.09 -16.73
N VAL A 116 -8.25 26.21 -16.61
CA VAL A 116 -9.63 26.49 -17.03
C VAL A 116 -10.22 27.64 -16.22
N MET A 117 -10.01 27.65 -14.91
CA MET A 117 -10.48 28.74 -14.04
C MET A 117 -9.85 30.08 -14.42
N TYR A 118 -8.56 30.09 -14.75
CA TYR A 118 -7.85 31.28 -15.21
C TYR A 118 -8.50 31.90 -16.46
N PHE A 119 -8.72 31.10 -17.49
CA PHE A 119 -9.38 31.57 -18.72
C PHE A 119 -10.85 31.95 -18.50
N ALA A 120 -11.55 31.25 -17.60
CA ALA A 120 -12.95 31.54 -17.28
C ALA A 120 -13.13 32.89 -16.55
N LEU A 121 -12.17 33.30 -15.72
CA LEU A 121 -12.21 34.59 -15.04
C LEU A 121 -11.87 35.75 -15.99
N GLY A 122 -11.02 35.51 -16.99
CA GLY A 122 -10.66 36.51 -17.99
C GLY A 122 -9.96 37.76 -17.45
N GLN A 123 -9.48 37.71 -16.21
CA GLN A 123 -8.82 38.82 -15.49
C GLN A 123 -7.55 38.31 -14.79
N PRO A 124 -6.56 39.17 -14.53
CA PRO A 124 -5.31 38.79 -13.87
C PRO A 124 -5.58 38.52 -12.37
N VAL A 125 -5.99 37.29 -12.06
CA VAL A 125 -6.25 36.83 -10.69
C VAL A 125 -5.19 35.83 -10.30
N LEU A 126 -4.65 35.99 -9.08
CA LEU A 126 -3.72 35.03 -8.50
C LEU A 126 -4.49 33.79 -8.00
N LEU A 127 -4.23 32.64 -8.62
CA LEU A 127 -4.89 31.37 -8.32
C LEU A 127 -4.04 30.44 -7.45
N GLY A 128 -2.75 30.75 -7.25
CA GLY A 128 -1.81 29.87 -6.56
C GLY A 128 -2.20 29.47 -5.13
N GLY A 129 -3.01 30.27 -4.45
CA GLY A 129 -3.53 29.96 -3.11
C GLY A 129 -4.70 28.96 -3.09
N TYR A 130 -5.40 28.78 -4.22
CA TYR A 130 -6.58 27.91 -4.30
C TYR A 130 -6.25 26.50 -4.76
N PHE A 131 -5.25 26.36 -5.64
CA PHE A 131 -4.85 25.08 -6.22
C PHE A 131 -3.55 24.60 -5.57
N SER A 132 -3.67 23.64 -4.64
CA SER A 132 -2.53 23.12 -3.88
C SER A 132 -2.59 21.61 -3.69
N THR A 133 -1.49 21.07 -3.16
CA THR A 133 -1.37 19.64 -2.80
C THR A 133 -2.23 19.25 -1.60
N TYR A 134 -2.81 20.21 -0.88
CA TYR A 134 -3.70 19.97 0.26
C TYR A 134 -4.86 19.03 -0.10
N TYR A 135 -5.62 19.35 -1.15
CA TYR A 135 -6.77 18.54 -1.55
C TYR A 135 -6.35 17.16 -2.09
N ILE A 136 -5.16 17.06 -2.70
CA ILE A 136 -4.61 15.76 -3.11
C ILE A 136 -4.35 14.89 -1.88
N ASN A 137 -3.72 15.41 -0.84
CA ASN A 137 -3.47 14.66 0.39
C ASN A 137 -4.78 14.29 1.12
N THR A 138 -5.75 15.20 1.14
CA THR A 138 -7.12 14.93 1.63
C THR A 138 -7.78 13.81 0.82
N SER A 139 -7.57 13.77 -0.50
CA SER A 139 -8.09 12.71 -1.39
C SER A 139 -7.57 11.34 -1.00
N ILE A 140 -6.26 11.23 -0.76
CA ILE A 140 -5.57 10.00 -0.35
C ILE A 140 -6.12 9.54 1.00
N PHE A 141 -6.23 10.46 1.95
CA PHE A 141 -6.77 10.18 3.28
C PHE A 141 -8.21 9.66 3.22
N LEU A 142 -9.08 10.33 2.48
CA LEU A 142 -10.48 9.89 2.32
C LEU A 142 -10.56 8.55 1.58
N ALA A 143 -9.75 8.32 0.55
CA ALA A 143 -9.68 7.03 -0.15
C ALA A 143 -9.26 5.90 0.80
N PHE A 144 -8.27 6.16 1.66
CA PHE A 144 -7.85 5.23 2.69
C PHE A 144 -8.96 4.94 3.70
N ALA A 145 -9.67 5.97 4.16
CA ALA A 145 -10.77 5.83 5.10
C ALA A 145 -11.93 4.97 4.57
N VAL A 146 -12.22 5.06 3.27
CA VAL A 146 -13.25 4.23 2.61
C VAL A 146 -12.87 2.75 2.61
N LEU A 147 -11.59 2.43 2.45
CA LEU A 147 -11.10 1.05 2.40
C LEU A 147 -10.84 0.46 3.79
N TYR A 148 -10.37 1.29 4.73
CA TYR A 148 -9.93 0.88 6.07
C TYR A 148 -10.64 1.66 7.19
N PRO A 149 -11.98 1.70 7.23
CA PRO A 149 -12.72 2.56 8.17
C PRO A 149 -12.51 2.19 9.65
N ASN A 150 -12.14 0.93 9.92
CA ASN A 150 -11.92 0.41 11.27
C ASN A 150 -10.46 0.43 11.71
N MET A 151 -9.53 0.80 10.84
CA MET A 151 -8.12 0.96 11.23
C MET A 151 -8.01 2.09 12.25
N GLN A 152 -7.11 1.94 13.20
CA GLN A 152 -6.89 2.91 14.28
C GLN A 152 -5.60 3.68 14.02
N VAL A 153 -5.65 4.97 14.32
CA VAL A 153 -4.49 5.87 14.36
C VAL A 153 -4.39 6.40 15.78
N LEU A 154 -3.20 6.39 16.35
CA LEU A 154 -2.94 6.92 17.69
C LEU A 154 -2.78 8.44 17.61
N LEU A 155 -3.79 9.19 18.04
CA LEU A 155 -3.70 10.64 18.16
C LEU A 155 -2.70 10.99 19.27
N TYR A 156 -1.68 11.77 18.91
CA TYR A 156 -0.54 12.12 19.79
C TYR A 156 0.09 10.91 20.49
N PHE A 157 0.07 9.74 19.86
CA PHE A 157 0.54 8.46 20.43
C PHE A 157 -0.19 7.99 21.71
N ILE A 158 -1.31 8.63 22.08
CA ILE A 158 -2.05 8.32 23.31
C ILE A 158 -3.43 7.72 22.99
N ILE A 159 -4.23 8.40 22.16
CA ILE A 159 -5.66 8.06 22.00
C ILE A 159 -5.88 7.30 20.68
N PRO A 160 -6.28 6.02 20.69
CA PRO A 160 -6.59 5.28 19.47
C PRO A 160 -7.94 5.74 18.88
N ILE A 161 -7.89 6.38 17.71
CA ILE A 161 -9.07 6.85 16.99
C ILE A 161 -9.23 6.06 15.70
N LYS A 162 -10.45 5.56 15.44
CA LYS A 162 -10.77 4.89 14.17
C LYS A 162 -10.81 5.91 13.04
N ILE A 163 -10.23 5.56 11.89
CA ILE A 163 -10.11 6.46 10.74
C ILE A 163 -11.46 6.97 10.22
N LYS A 164 -12.53 6.17 10.32
CA LYS A 164 -13.88 6.63 9.93
C LYS A 164 -14.32 7.92 10.63
N TRP A 165 -13.95 8.11 11.90
CA TRP A 165 -14.31 9.32 12.64
C TRP A 165 -13.57 10.55 12.13
N LEU A 166 -12.28 10.39 11.86
CA LEU A 166 -11.48 11.43 11.21
C LEU A 166 -12.02 11.74 9.81
N ALA A 167 -12.47 10.73 9.05
CA ALA A 167 -13.06 10.93 7.75
C ALA A 167 -14.40 11.70 7.79
N TYR A 168 -15.25 11.46 8.78
CA TYR A 168 -16.45 12.27 8.97
C TYR A 168 -16.11 13.72 9.31
N LEU A 169 -15.10 13.94 10.17
CA LEU A 169 -14.63 15.28 10.51
C LEU A 169 -14.07 16.01 9.29
N TYR A 170 -13.14 15.39 8.56
CA TYR A 170 -12.58 15.96 7.33
C TYR A 170 -13.64 16.16 6.25
N GLY A 171 -14.58 15.24 6.11
CA GLY A 171 -15.70 15.38 5.17
C GLY A 171 -16.61 16.55 5.52
N ALA A 172 -16.93 16.74 6.80
CA ALA A 172 -17.71 17.89 7.27
C ALA A 172 -16.96 19.20 7.07
N TYR A 173 -15.66 19.23 7.37
CA TYR A 173 -14.81 20.40 7.13
C TYR A 173 -14.74 20.75 5.63
N LEU A 174 -14.62 19.75 4.76
CA LEU A 174 -14.62 19.97 3.31
C LEU A 174 -15.96 20.54 2.81
N ILE A 175 -17.09 20.09 3.36
CA ILE A 175 -18.41 20.66 3.05
C ILE A 175 -18.49 22.11 3.51
N TYR A 176 -17.99 22.41 4.71
CA TYR A 176 -17.91 23.77 5.24
C TYR A 176 -17.05 24.68 4.33
N ASP A 177 -15.89 24.21 3.88
CA ASP A 177 -15.03 24.94 2.93
C ASP A 177 -15.78 25.22 1.62
N ILE A 178 -16.53 24.26 1.08
CA ILE A 178 -17.33 24.47 -0.13
C ILE A 178 -18.41 25.52 0.10
N ILE A 179 -19.09 25.54 1.25
CA ILE A 179 -20.19 26.48 1.50
C ILE A 179 -19.66 27.90 1.66
N THR A 180 -18.54 28.07 2.35
CA THR A 180 -17.97 29.38 2.69
C THR A 180 -17.04 29.96 1.63
N ALA A 181 -16.47 29.12 0.75
CA ALA A 181 -15.58 29.57 -0.31
C ALA A 181 -16.26 30.46 -1.35
N ASN A 182 -15.47 31.33 -1.99
CA ASN A 182 -15.87 32.02 -3.21
C ASN A 182 -15.98 31.03 -4.40
N ILE A 183 -16.44 31.50 -5.56
CA ILE A 183 -16.61 30.65 -6.75
C ILE A 183 -15.32 29.93 -7.15
N VAL A 184 -14.17 30.63 -7.04
CA VAL A 184 -12.84 30.09 -7.35
C VAL A 184 -12.49 28.93 -6.41
N GLY A 185 -12.64 29.13 -5.11
CA GLY A 185 -12.37 28.11 -4.10
C GLY A 185 -13.30 26.90 -4.23
N LYS A 186 -14.59 27.12 -4.50
CA LYS A 186 -15.55 26.03 -4.77
C LYS A 186 -15.08 25.15 -5.93
N VAL A 187 -14.71 25.78 -7.06
CA VAL A 187 -14.21 25.06 -8.23
C VAL A 187 -12.91 24.34 -7.91
N ALA A 188 -11.97 24.99 -7.21
CA ALA A 188 -10.70 24.38 -6.84
C ALA A 188 -10.87 23.13 -5.98
N ILE A 189 -11.75 23.17 -4.97
CA ILE A 189 -12.09 22.02 -4.12
C ILE A 189 -12.69 20.90 -4.96
N VAL A 190 -13.75 21.20 -5.73
CA VAL A 190 -14.49 20.20 -6.51
C VAL A 190 -13.60 19.51 -7.55
N VAL A 191 -12.82 20.29 -8.30
CA VAL A 191 -11.95 19.75 -9.34
C VAL A 191 -10.80 18.93 -8.74
N SER A 192 -10.18 19.40 -7.65
CA SER A 192 -9.11 18.63 -6.97
C SER A 192 -9.64 17.37 -6.30
N MET A 193 -10.92 17.35 -5.91
CA MET A 193 -11.59 16.19 -5.34
C MET A 193 -12.25 15.27 -6.35
N LEU A 194 -12.30 15.65 -7.63
CA LEU A 194 -13.01 14.90 -8.68
C LEU A 194 -12.51 13.45 -8.77
N ASN A 195 -11.19 13.25 -8.65
CA ASN A 195 -10.59 11.93 -8.68
C ASN A 195 -11.03 11.05 -7.50
N PHE A 196 -11.13 11.63 -6.29
CA PHE A 196 -11.69 10.93 -5.14
C PHE A 196 -13.17 10.61 -5.35
N LEU A 197 -13.97 11.53 -5.90
CA LEU A 197 -15.38 11.30 -6.18
C LEU A 197 -15.59 10.15 -7.16
N ILE A 198 -14.81 10.12 -8.26
CA ILE A 198 -14.84 9.00 -9.23
C ILE A 198 -14.50 7.69 -8.53
N PHE A 199 -13.42 7.66 -7.74
CA PHE A 199 -13.03 6.48 -6.96
C PHE A 199 -14.15 6.03 -6.01
N PHE A 200 -14.72 6.95 -5.24
CA PHE A 200 -15.76 6.67 -4.26
C PHE A 200 -17.01 6.07 -4.91
N LEU A 201 -17.48 6.67 -6.02
CA LEU A 201 -18.61 6.16 -6.79
C LEU A 201 -18.34 4.76 -7.36
N LEU A 202 -17.13 4.51 -7.86
CA LEU A 202 -16.73 3.17 -8.34
C LEU A 202 -16.74 2.14 -7.21
N VAL A 203 -16.26 2.49 -6.01
CA VAL A 203 -16.30 1.61 -4.84
C VAL A 203 -17.73 1.33 -4.40
N LEU A 204 -18.58 2.36 -4.32
CA LEU A 204 -20.00 2.19 -3.98
C LEU A 204 -20.72 1.28 -4.97
N LYS A 205 -20.49 1.48 -6.28
CA LYS A 205 -21.06 0.63 -7.33
C LYS A 205 -20.63 -0.83 -7.16
N ARG A 206 -19.35 -1.07 -6.88
CA ARG A 206 -18.82 -2.42 -6.64
C ARG A 206 -19.38 -3.06 -5.36
N LYS A 207 -19.55 -2.30 -4.28
CA LYS A 207 -20.17 -2.75 -3.02
C LYS A 207 -21.64 -3.13 -3.24
N LYS A 208 -22.40 -2.31 -3.96
CA LYS A 208 -23.82 -2.55 -4.30
C LYS A 208 -23.99 -3.76 -5.22
N SER A 209 -23.03 -4.01 -6.11
CA SER A 209 -23.04 -5.16 -7.02
C SER A 209 -22.64 -6.51 -6.38
N GLY A 210 -22.35 -6.56 -5.07
CA GLY A 210 -21.93 -7.81 -4.39
C GLY A 210 -20.52 -8.31 -4.74
N ILE A 211 -19.82 -7.66 -5.67
CA ILE A 211 -18.51 -8.07 -6.21
C ILE A 211 -17.39 -8.00 -5.15
N TYR A 212 -17.56 -7.20 -4.08
CA TYR A 212 -16.57 -7.07 -3.01
C TYR A 212 -16.42 -8.32 -2.11
N GLY A 213 -17.36 -9.28 -2.17
CA GLY A 213 -17.19 -10.58 -1.51
C GLY A 213 -16.06 -11.43 -2.11
N ASN A 214 -15.65 -11.15 -3.36
CA ASN A 214 -14.74 -12.00 -4.12
C ASN A 214 -13.30 -11.47 -4.31
N TYR A 215 -12.97 -10.24 -3.90
CA TYR A 215 -11.61 -9.72 -4.08
C TYR A 215 -10.58 -10.38 -3.13
N LYS A 216 -10.99 -10.72 -1.91
CA LYS A 216 -10.20 -11.54 -0.97
C LYS A 216 -9.97 -12.97 -1.50
N SER A 217 -10.86 -13.44 -2.38
CA SER A 217 -10.82 -14.76 -3.01
C SER A 217 -9.89 -14.81 -4.23
N TYR A 218 -9.81 -13.75 -5.05
CA TYR A 218 -8.98 -13.77 -6.26
C TYR A 218 -7.47 -13.86 -5.97
N ASN A 219 -6.97 -13.06 -5.01
CA ASN A 219 -5.54 -13.09 -4.65
C ASN A 219 -5.16 -14.34 -3.85
N SER A 220 -6.05 -14.83 -2.98
CA SER A 220 -5.82 -16.08 -2.24
C SER A 220 -5.95 -17.33 -3.12
N GLN A 221 -6.83 -17.32 -4.12
CA GLN A 221 -6.92 -18.42 -5.10
C GLN A 221 -5.72 -18.42 -6.05
N ARG A 222 -5.25 -17.25 -6.51
CA ARG A 222 -4.07 -17.18 -7.37
C ARG A 222 -2.80 -17.56 -6.61
N ALA A 223 -2.61 -17.02 -5.39
CA ALA A 223 -1.52 -17.45 -4.51
C ALA A 223 -1.58 -18.95 -4.16
N ARG A 224 -2.77 -19.52 -3.92
CA ARG A 224 -2.95 -20.97 -3.74
C ARG A 224 -2.64 -21.77 -5.00
N ARG A 225 -3.02 -21.28 -6.19
CA ARG A 225 -2.72 -21.94 -7.48
C ARG A 225 -1.23 -21.87 -7.79
N ASP A 226 -0.61 -20.72 -7.59
CA ASP A 226 0.82 -20.52 -7.81
C ASP A 226 1.64 -21.34 -6.81
N PHE A 227 1.27 -21.33 -5.52
CA PHE A 227 1.84 -22.22 -4.50
C PHE A 227 1.66 -23.70 -4.86
N LYS A 228 0.46 -24.12 -5.29
CA LYS A 228 0.21 -25.51 -5.68
C LYS A 228 0.98 -25.91 -6.93
N ARG A 229 1.19 -24.98 -7.87
CA ARG A 229 2.00 -25.20 -9.07
C ARG A 229 3.49 -25.32 -8.73
N ASP A 230 4.00 -24.45 -7.87
CA ASP A 230 5.39 -24.51 -7.40
C ASP A 230 5.64 -25.73 -6.53
N PHE A 231 4.68 -26.09 -5.67
CA PHE A 231 4.72 -27.31 -4.88
C PHE A 231 4.75 -28.55 -5.77
N ASN A 232 3.82 -28.69 -6.72
CA ASN A 232 3.79 -29.82 -7.65
C ASN A 232 5.05 -29.88 -8.53
N LYS A 233 5.61 -28.74 -8.96
CA LYS A 233 6.88 -28.72 -9.68
C LYS A 233 8.02 -29.25 -8.82
N ARG A 234 8.19 -28.77 -7.58
CA ARG A 234 9.23 -29.26 -6.66
C ARG A 234 9.06 -30.75 -6.32
N PHE A 235 7.82 -31.22 -6.27
CA PHE A 235 7.51 -32.63 -6.03
C PHE A 235 7.83 -33.52 -7.25
N ASN A 236 7.54 -33.04 -8.47
CA ASN A 236 7.86 -33.76 -9.71
C ASN A 236 9.34 -33.66 -10.11
N GLU A 237 10.02 -32.57 -9.76
CA GLU A 237 11.43 -32.30 -10.08
C GLU A 237 12.40 -32.94 -9.07
N GLY A 238 11.92 -33.78 -8.15
CA GLY A 238 12.76 -34.72 -7.39
C GLY A 238 13.84 -34.11 -6.49
N SER A 239 13.76 -32.82 -6.16
CA SER A 239 14.82 -32.12 -5.40
C SER A 239 14.59 -32.06 -3.88
N PHE A 240 14.13 -33.17 -3.29
CA PHE A 240 14.52 -33.49 -1.92
C PHE A 240 15.76 -34.39 -2.00
N GLY A 241 16.89 -33.75 -2.24
CA GLY A 241 18.21 -34.37 -2.18
C GLY A 241 18.54 -34.78 -0.75
N GLY A 242 18.15 -36.00 -0.41
CA GLY A 242 18.59 -36.73 0.78
C GLY A 242 18.82 -38.17 0.36
N ASN A 243 20.10 -38.55 0.28
CA ASN A 243 20.60 -39.81 -0.23
C ASN A 243 20.01 -41.02 0.53
N THR A 244 19.00 -41.70 -0.01
CA THR A 244 18.68 -43.09 0.34
C THR A 244 18.19 -43.82 -0.90
N GLY A 245 18.85 -44.92 -1.24
CA GLY A 245 18.67 -45.69 -2.45
C GLY A 245 17.24 -46.22 -2.66
N SER A 246 17.00 -46.58 -3.93
CA SER A 246 15.95 -47.46 -4.45
C SER A 246 15.02 -48.07 -3.40
N PHE A 247 13.80 -47.54 -3.28
CA PHE A 247 12.71 -48.26 -2.65
C PHE A 247 11.41 -48.17 -3.46
N ASN A 248 10.88 -49.37 -3.67
CA ASN A 248 9.66 -49.75 -4.36
C ASN A 248 8.45 -48.90 -3.94
N ARG A 249 7.62 -48.51 -4.91
CA ARG A 249 6.31 -47.86 -4.70
C ARG A 249 5.29 -48.85 -4.12
N GLY A 250 5.47 -49.22 -2.86
CA GLY A 250 4.43 -49.78 -2.01
C GLY A 250 4.01 -48.72 -1.00
N ARG A 251 2.72 -48.67 -0.63
CA ARG A 251 2.16 -47.83 0.43
C ARG A 251 3.08 -47.83 1.67
N GLN A 252 3.94 -46.83 1.82
CA GLN A 252 4.68 -46.64 3.05
C GLN A 252 3.80 -45.86 4.02
N GLN A 253 3.25 -46.61 4.95
CA GLN A 253 2.60 -46.13 6.16
C GLN A 253 3.60 -45.23 6.89
N VAL A 254 3.26 -43.96 7.08
CA VAL A 254 4.14 -43.00 7.77
C VAL A 254 4.20 -43.42 9.25
N THR A 255 5.32 -44.00 9.66
CA THR A 255 5.61 -44.33 11.07
C THR A 255 6.08 -43.07 11.79
N LYS A 256 5.55 -42.81 12.98
CA LYS A 256 5.94 -41.66 13.80
C LYS A 256 7.30 -41.87 14.48
N HIS A 257 7.61 -43.09 14.89
CA HIS A 257 8.79 -43.45 15.65
C HIS A 257 9.74 -44.39 14.90
N LYS A 258 11.05 -44.15 15.02
CA LYS A 258 12.09 -44.96 14.39
C LYS A 258 13.39 -44.94 15.19
N CYS A 259 13.93 -46.11 15.52
CA CYS A 259 15.20 -46.23 16.22
C CYS A 259 16.38 -45.83 15.31
N ALA A 260 17.25 -44.94 15.81
CA ALA A 260 18.41 -44.43 15.08
C ALA A 260 19.54 -45.47 14.87
N ILE A 261 19.52 -46.61 15.57
CA ILE A 261 20.54 -47.68 15.44
C ILE A 261 20.05 -48.81 14.56
N CYS A 262 18.97 -49.49 14.97
CA CYS A 262 18.49 -50.69 14.27
C CYS A 262 17.40 -50.43 13.23
N GLY A 263 16.86 -49.20 13.17
CA GLY A 263 15.84 -48.83 12.19
C GLY A 263 14.44 -49.39 12.45
N ARG A 264 14.22 -50.15 13.55
CA ARG A 264 12.88 -50.60 13.96
C ARG A 264 11.94 -49.42 14.18
N THR A 265 10.67 -49.63 13.89
CA THR A 265 9.56 -48.68 13.96
C THR A 265 8.45 -49.23 14.85
N GLU A 266 7.46 -48.39 15.19
CA GLU A 266 6.26 -48.79 15.94
C GLU A 266 5.45 -49.93 15.28
N ASN A 267 5.68 -50.23 14.00
CA ASN A 267 5.02 -51.32 13.30
C ASN A 267 5.70 -52.68 13.50
N ASP A 268 6.90 -52.72 14.09
CA ASP A 268 7.67 -53.97 14.27
C ASP A 268 7.29 -54.75 15.54
N GLY A 269 6.36 -54.22 16.35
CA GLY A 269 5.81 -54.88 17.54
C GLY A 269 5.08 -53.91 18.47
N ASP A 270 3.91 -54.30 18.96
CA ASP A 270 3.02 -53.44 19.76
C ASP A 270 3.62 -53.04 21.13
N GLU A 271 4.63 -53.77 21.61
CA GLU A 271 5.31 -53.50 22.90
C GLU A 271 6.58 -52.63 22.76
N LEU A 272 6.92 -52.18 21.56
CA LEU A 272 8.13 -51.40 21.32
C LEU A 272 7.94 -49.94 21.75
N GLU A 273 8.63 -49.53 22.82
CA GLU A 273 8.72 -48.13 23.21
C GLU A 273 9.96 -47.44 22.62
N PHE A 274 9.76 -46.21 22.16
CA PHE A 274 10.82 -45.33 21.66
C PHE A 274 11.02 -44.16 22.61
N ARG A 275 12.27 -43.89 22.97
CA ARG A 275 12.64 -42.80 23.89
C ARG A 275 13.80 -42.00 23.36
N PHE A 276 13.85 -40.73 23.75
CA PHE A 276 14.95 -39.84 23.44
C PHE A 276 16.08 -39.96 24.45
N CYS A 277 17.31 -39.85 23.99
CA CYS A 277 18.45 -39.69 24.88
C CYS A 277 18.65 -38.20 25.20
N SER A 278 18.60 -37.83 26.49
CA SER A 278 18.82 -36.46 26.96
C SER A 278 20.25 -35.92 26.74
N LYS A 279 21.22 -36.81 26.45
CA LYS A 279 22.63 -36.46 26.22
C LYS A 279 23.00 -36.36 24.74
N CYS A 280 22.15 -36.85 23.84
CA CYS A 280 22.38 -36.75 22.40
C CYS A 280 21.89 -35.39 21.87
N ASN A 281 22.63 -34.82 20.91
CA ASN A 281 22.25 -33.59 20.26
C ASN A 281 21.35 -33.90 19.05
N GLY A 282 20.13 -33.39 19.04
CA GLY A 282 19.11 -33.65 18.02
C GLY A 282 18.02 -34.66 18.43
N ASN A 283 16.99 -34.77 17.59
CA ASN A 283 15.79 -35.58 17.87
C ASN A 283 15.99 -37.06 17.47
N TYR A 284 16.98 -37.73 18.06
CA TYR A 284 17.21 -39.15 17.85
C TYR A 284 16.43 -39.99 18.86
N GLU A 285 15.55 -40.85 18.36
CA GLU A 285 14.82 -41.83 19.15
C GLU A 285 15.54 -43.19 19.13
N TYR A 286 15.45 -43.91 20.25
CA TYR A 286 16.03 -45.24 20.41
C TYR A 286 14.98 -46.18 20.99
N CYS A 287 14.96 -47.44 20.53
CA CYS A 287 14.18 -48.50 21.17
C CYS A 287 14.82 -48.90 22.52
N GLN A 288 14.07 -49.59 23.36
CA GLN A 288 14.52 -50.02 24.71
C GLN A 288 15.89 -50.72 24.70
N ASP A 289 16.14 -51.61 23.72
CA ASP A 289 17.42 -52.33 23.56
C ASP A 289 18.63 -51.42 23.28
N HIS A 290 18.40 -50.28 22.64
CA HIS A 290 19.45 -49.39 22.15
C HIS A 290 19.57 -48.08 22.94
N LEU A 291 18.61 -47.77 23.81
CA LEU A 291 18.61 -46.54 24.59
C LEU A 291 19.81 -46.43 25.54
N PHE A 292 20.32 -47.55 26.06
CA PHE A 292 21.44 -47.55 27.01
C PHE A 292 22.77 -48.04 26.43
N THR A 293 22.76 -48.53 25.18
CA THR A 293 23.93 -49.10 24.51
C THR A 293 24.42 -48.24 23.33
N HIS A 294 23.74 -47.13 23.03
CA HIS A 294 24.14 -46.22 21.96
C HIS A 294 25.34 -45.34 22.33
N VAL A 295 26.17 -45.04 21.34
CA VAL A 295 27.20 -44.02 21.46
C VAL A 295 26.55 -42.64 21.28
N HIS A 296 26.74 -41.75 22.24
CA HIS A 296 26.15 -40.41 22.19
C HIS A 296 26.68 -39.61 20.99
N ARG A 297 25.74 -39.07 20.21
CA ARG A 297 26.05 -38.14 19.11
C ARG A 297 26.06 -36.72 19.66
N LYS A 298 27.21 -36.05 19.55
CA LYS A 298 27.39 -34.64 19.93
C LYS A 298 26.89 -33.70 18.85
#